data_AF-A0A0S8INC2-F1
#
_entry.id   AF-A0A0S8INC2-F1
#
_cell.length_a   1.000
_cell.length_b   1.000
_cell.length_c   1.000
_cell.angle_alpha   90.00
_cell.angle_beta   90.00
_cell.angle_gamma   90.00
#
_symmetry.space_group_name_H-M   'P 1'
#
loop_
_entity.id
_entity.type
_entity.pdbx_description
1 polymer ?
#
loop_
_entity_poly.entity_id
_entity_poly.type
_entity_poly.pdbx_seq_one_letter_code
_entity_poly.pdbx_strand_id
1 'polypeptide(L)'
;MGGEPTIHPQLKTILDIARKHRFTLSMSTNGLFAPELNSYFNRILIESINFSYPQDQVKSQEMEIFRQNLKKTIFKSIPVVLSGVLYPDRDDWHQVIDLAKDFQNKVIVRFSMVLPGHQKSFSSEEFRHYIHGLARQILNIAHYAYENYVVFFFYRPLLLCMFNSQELAFLKSISPFLFDSICSCSCVEGTMMTVNPDLSCSPCPSLFLRGLKITPEITREDIRQDFRARLKQVSIKPLLDSCQTCNFFTNYKHHLENSTLDLAKNIVCQSGCFQYRV
;
A
#
# COMPACT_ATOMS: atom_id res chain seq x y z
N MET A 1 -6.57 -2.97 -14.29
CA MET A 1 -7.59 -3.71 -13.51
C MET A 1 -7.84 -2.93 -12.24
N GLY A 2 -9.06 -2.44 -12.06
CA GLY A 2 -9.43 -1.66 -10.89
C GLY A 2 -10.94 -1.66 -10.86
N GLY A 3 -11.50 -2.46 -9.95
CA GLY A 3 -12.92 -2.62 -9.78
C GLY A 3 -13.16 -3.24 -8.41
N GLU A 4 -14.38 -3.06 -7.91
CA GLU A 4 -14.78 -3.64 -6.63
C GLU A 4 -14.93 -5.16 -6.78
N PRO A 5 -14.08 -6.00 -6.16
CA PRO A 5 -14.14 -7.45 -6.38
C PRO A 5 -15.44 -8.07 -5.87
N THR A 6 -16.08 -7.46 -4.88
CA THR A 6 -17.30 -8.02 -4.26
C THR A 6 -18.54 -7.95 -5.14
N ILE A 7 -18.54 -7.16 -6.21
CA ILE A 7 -19.61 -7.12 -7.21
C ILE A 7 -19.31 -8.01 -8.42
N HIS A 8 -18.15 -8.68 -8.45
CA HIS A 8 -17.80 -9.51 -9.59
C HIS A 8 -18.75 -10.74 -9.68
N PRO A 9 -19.40 -10.99 -10.83
CA PRO A 9 -20.40 -12.06 -10.95
C PRO A 9 -19.86 -13.45 -10.60
N GLN A 10 -18.57 -13.68 -10.86
CA GLN A 10 -17.90 -14.95 -10.61
C GLN A 10 -17.10 -14.98 -9.29
N LEU A 11 -17.27 -14.01 -8.39
CA LEU A 11 -16.48 -13.95 -7.15
C LEU A 11 -16.55 -15.28 -6.37
N LYS A 12 -17.75 -15.83 -6.17
CA LYS A 12 -17.94 -17.10 -5.46
C LYS A 12 -17.16 -18.23 -6.14
N THR A 13 -17.25 -18.36 -7.46
CA THR A 13 -16.49 -19.35 -8.23
C THR A 13 -14.98 -19.20 -8.04
N ILE A 14 -14.45 -17.96 -8.08
CA ILE A 14 -13.03 -17.68 -7.88
C ILE A 14 -12.59 -18.12 -6.48
N LEU A 15 -13.38 -17.78 -5.46
CA LEU A 15 -13.13 -18.14 -4.09
C LEU A 15 -13.20 -19.66 -3.83
N ASP A 16 -14.15 -20.37 -4.47
CA ASP A 16 -14.24 -21.83 -4.41
C ASP A 16 -13.03 -22.51 -5.05
N ILE A 17 -12.55 -22.00 -6.19
CA ILE A 17 -11.32 -22.46 -6.84
C ILE A 17 -10.12 -22.23 -5.91
N ALA A 18 -10.00 -21.02 -5.37
CA ALA A 18 -8.90 -20.70 -4.45
C ALA A 18 -8.89 -21.62 -3.23
N ARG A 19 -10.05 -21.90 -2.63
CA ARG A 19 -10.19 -22.86 -1.54
C ARG A 19 -9.80 -24.28 -1.96
N LYS A 20 -10.29 -24.76 -3.12
CA LYS A 20 -9.96 -26.09 -3.66
C LYS A 20 -8.44 -26.28 -3.80
N HIS A 21 -7.74 -25.23 -4.20
CA HIS A 21 -6.28 -25.22 -4.36
C HIS A 21 -5.52 -24.74 -3.11
N ARG A 22 -6.21 -24.53 -1.98
CA ARG A 22 -5.64 -24.09 -0.70
C ARG A 22 -4.85 -22.79 -0.79
N PHE A 23 -5.29 -21.85 -1.63
CA PHE A 23 -4.72 -20.51 -1.65
C PHE A 23 -5.18 -19.72 -0.43
N THR A 24 -4.23 -19.02 0.18
CA THR A 24 -4.49 -17.96 1.16
C THR A 24 -4.90 -16.70 0.41
N LEU A 25 -5.99 -16.08 0.83
CA LEU A 25 -6.52 -14.90 0.15
C LEU A 25 -6.44 -13.66 1.03
N SER A 26 -6.00 -12.56 0.42
CA SER A 26 -6.20 -11.21 0.93
C SER A 26 -7.04 -10.43 -0.07
N MET A 27 -8.07 -9.74 0.40
CA MET A 27 -9.00 -9.00 -0.46
C MET A 27 -8.99 -7.51 -0.11
N SER A 28 -9.22 -6.65 -1.09
CA SER A 28 -9.51 -5.22 -0.88
C SER A 28 -10.91 -4.90 -1.38
N THR A 29 -11.70 -4.12 -0.64
CA THR A 29 -13.10 -3.84 -0.95
C THR A 29 -13.50 -2.45 -0.44
N ASN A 30 -14.45 -1.80 -1.10
CA ASN A 30 -15.14 -0.61 -0.61
C ASN A 30 -16.17 -0.91 0.50
N GLY A 31 -16.38 -2.19 0.86
CA GLY A 31 -17.26 -2.60 1.96
C GLY A 31 -18.76 -2.53 1.67
N LEU A 32 -19.18 -2.21 0.43
CA LEU A 32 -20.59 -2.02 0.06
C LEU A 32 -21.28 -3.30 -0.45
N PHE A 33 -20.77 -4.45 -0.05
CA PHE A 33 -21.22 -5.73 -0.57
C PHE A 33 -22.46 -6.29 0.13
N ALA A 34 -23.17 -7.16 -0.58
CA ALA A 34 -24.40 -7.75 -0.08
C ALA A 34 -24.13 -8.64 1.17
N PRO A 35 -24.99 -8.60 2.21
CA PRO A 35 -24.74 -9.29 3.48
C PRO A 35 -24.45 -10.79 3.35
N GLU A 36 -24.97 -11.44 2.31
CA GLU A 36 -24.79 -12.87 2.03
C GLU A 36 -23.32 -13.24 1.83
N LEU A 37 -22.49 -12.32 1.30
CA LEU A 37 -21.05 -12.56 1.10
C LEU A 37 -20.31 -12.74 2.41
N ASN A 38 -20.77 -12.12 3.51
CA ASN A 38 -20.19 -12.35 4.83
C ASN A 38 -20.22 -13.84 5.20
N SER A 39 -21.33 -14.53 4.93
CA SER A 39 -21.46 -15.96 5.24
C SER A 39 -20.47 -16.82 4.45
N TYR A 40 -20.12 -16.36 3.26
CA TYR A 40 -19.23 -17.05 2.33
C TYR A 40 -17.76 -16.91 2.75
N PHE A 41 -17.36 -15.74 3.26
CA PHE A 41 -16.01 -15.51 3.80
C PHE A 41 -15.63 -16.46 4.94
N ASN A 42 -16.59 -16.96 5.72
CA ASN A 42 -16.33 -17.94 6.77
C ASN A 42 -15.86 -19.31 6.25
N ARG A 43 -16.08 -19.59 4.96
CA ARG A 43 -15.84 -20.93 4.37
C ARG A 43 -14.47 -21.04 3.71
N ILE A 44 -13.68 -19.97 3.73
CA ILE A 44 -12.43 -19.81 2.96
C ILE A 44 -11.34 -19.30 3.89
N LEU A 45 -10.09 -19.68 3.60
CA LEU A 45 -8.91 -19.15 4.28
C LEU A 45 -8.61 -17.73 3.77
N ILE A 46 -9.29 -16.75 4.35
CA ILE A 46 -9.01 -15.33 4.16
C ILE A 46 -8.05 -14.88 5.24
N GLU A 47 -6.85 -14.49 4.84
CA GLU A 47 -5.82 -13.95 5.73
C GLU A 47 -6.13 -12.52 6.14
N SER A 48 -6.64 -11.70 5.22
CA SER A 48 -7.04 -10.33 5.55
C SER A 48 -8.09 -9.76 4.60
N ILE A 49 -8.89 -8.82 5.10
CA ILE A 49 -9.75 -7.97 4.29
C ILE A 49 -9.38 -6.50 4.52
N ASN A 50 -9.03 -5.81 3.44
CA ASN A 50 -8.72 -4.40 3.41
C ASN A 50 -9.97 -3.63 3.02
N PHE A 51 -10.58 -2.89 3.95
CA PHE A 51 -11.71 -2.01 3.68
C PHE A 51 -11.20 -0.63 3.28
N SER A 52 -11.49 -0.19 2.05
CA SER A 52 -11.25 1.18 1.62
C SER A 52 -12.31 2.10 2.22
N TYR A 53 -11.92 2.93 3.18
CA TYR A 53 -12.81 3.92 3.78
C TYR A 53 -13.23 4.92 2.71
N PRO A 54 -14.53 5.20 2.56
CA PRO A 54 -14.98 6.04 1.48
C PRO A 54 -15.00 7.51 1.95
N GLN A 55 -13.93 8.24 1.64
CA GLN A 55 -13.69 9.62 2.14
C GLN A 55 -14.52 10.69 1.42
N ASP A 56 -14.96 10.43 0.18
CA ASP A 56 -15.78 11.37 -0.59
C ASP A 56 -17.29 11.19 -0.28
N GLN A 57 -18.13 12.11 -0.76
CA GLN A 57 -19.58 12.26 -0.47
C GLN A 57 -20.44 10.98 -0.65
N VAL A 58 -20.31 10.04 0.29
CA VAL A 58 -21.03 8.78 0.33
C VAL A 58 -22.37 9.00 1.00
N LYS A 59 -23.42 8.37 0.47
CA LYS A 59 -24.75 8.50 1.05
C LYS A 59 -24.74 7.87 2.45
N SER A 60 -25.50 8.42 3.40
CA SER A 60 -25.58 7.89 4.76
C SER A 60 -25.92 6.39 4.80
N GLN A 61 -26.75 5.92 3.86
CA GLN A 61 -27.10 4.51 3.72
C GLN A 61 -25.89 3.62 3.33
N GLU A 62 -25.02 4.09 2.44
CA GLU A 62 -23.81 3.36 2.04
C GLU A 62 -22.81 3.30 3.20
N MET A 63 -22.68 4.39 3.96
CA MET A 63 -21.86 4.38 5.18
C MET A 63 -22.38 3.43 6.25
N GLU A 64 -23.69 3.29 6.39
CA GLU A 64 -24.28 2.32 7.31
C GLU A 64 -23.97 0.88 6.86
N ILE A 65 -24.12 0.59 5.56
CA ILE A 65 -23.75 -0.72 4.97
C ILE A 65 -22.27 -1.01 5.21
N PHE A 66 -21.39 -0.04 4.95
CA PHE A 66 -19.96 -0.15 5.19
C PHE A 66 -19.65 -0.51 6.65
N ARG A 67 -20.19 0.25 7.61
CA ARG A 67 -19.98 0.02 9.05
C ARG A 67 -20.51 -1.35 9.48
N GLN A 68 -21.66 -1.78 8.97
CA GLN A 68 -22.22 -3.09 9.27
C GLN A 68 -21.33 -4.23 8.76
N ASN A 69 -20.85 -4.14 7.52
CA ASN A 69 -19.98 -5.16 6.92
C ASN A 69 -18.60 -5.21 7.59
N LEU A 70 -18.02 -4.06 7.91
CA LEU A 70 -16.79 -3.93 8.67
C LEU A 70 -16.93 -4.62 10.03
N LYS A 71 -17.96 -4.24 10.80
CA LYS A 71 -18.26 -4.81 12.12
C LYS A 71 -18.44 -6.32 12.05
N LYS A 72 -19.25 -6.82 11.11
CA LYS A 72 -19.47 -8.27 10.93
C LYS A 72 -18.18 -9.02 10.61
N THR A 73 -17.30 -8.44 9.78
CA THR A 73 -16.01 -9.06 9.43
C THR A 73 -15.09 -9.15 10.64
N ILE A 74 -15.00 -8.09 11.43
CA ILE A 74 -14.20 -8.04 12.67
C ILE A 74 -14.68 -9.10 13.67
N PHE A 75 -15.98 -9.25 13.87
CA PHE A 75 -16.54 -10.26 14.79
C PHE A 75 -16.31 -11.70 14.38
N LYS A 76 -15.88 -11.96 13.14
CA LYS A 76 -15.51 -13.28 12.64
C LYS A 76 -14.04 -13.60 12.84
N SER A 77 -13.29 -12.72 13.52
CA SER A 77 -11.85 -12.86 13.75
C SER A 77 -11.02 -12.93 12.46
N ILE A 78 -11.54 -12.38 11.36
CA ILE A 78 -10.76 -12.15 10.14
C ILE A 78 -9.95 -10.88 10.37
N PRO A 79 -8.62 -10.89 10.17
CA PRO A 79 -7.82 -9.67 10.26
C PRO A 79 -8.33 -8.60 9.30
N VAL A 80 -8.55 -7.40 9.82
CA VAL A 80 -9.07 -6.26 9.06
C VAL A 80 -8.06 -5.13 9.01
N VAL A 81 -7.88 -4.61 7.80
CA VAL A 81 -7.14 -3.38 7.55
C VAL A 81 -8.11 -2.32 7.07
N LEU A 82 -8.19 -1.18 7.74
CA LEU A 82 -8.98 -0.03 7.30
C LEU A 82 -8.08 0.92 6.53
N SER A 83 -8.35 1.10 5.24
CA SER A 83 -7.51 1.87 4.33
C SER A 83 -8.05 3.29 4.13
N GLY A 84 -7.21 4.29 4.33
CA GLY A 84 -7.47 5.69 3.97
C GLY A 84 -6.55 6.17 2.85
N VAL A 85 -6.94 7.24 2.18
CA VAL A 85 -6.16 7.97 1.17
C VAL A 85 -5.84 9.36 1.69
N LEU A 86 -4.57 9.73 1.71
CA LEU A 86 -4.12 11.04 2.15
C LEU A 86 -4.03 12.00 0.97
N TYR A 87 -4.69 13.14 1.14
CA TYR A 87 -4.66 14.28 0.23
C TYR A 87 -4.00 15.44 0.98
N PRO A 88 -2.91 16.06 0.46
CA PRO A 88 -2.15 17.08 1.20
C PRO A 88 -2.96 18.29 1.69
N ASP A 89 -4.10 18.55 1.06
CA ASP A 89 -5.00 19.68 1.28
C ASP A 89 -6.28 19.31 2.06
N ARG A 90 -6.45 18.05 2.46
CA ARG A 90 -7.62 17.57 3.23
C ARG A 90 -7.19 16.98 4.56
N ASP A 91 -7.98 17.25 5.58
CA ASP A 91 -7.75 16.75 6.94
C ASP A 91 -8.74 15.65 7.34
N ASP A 92 -9.31 14.93 6.39
CA ASP A 92 -10.37 13.92 6.61
C ASP A 92 -9.87 12.57 7.15
N TRP A 93 -8.55 12.41 7.31
CA TRP A 93 -7.92 11.18 7.79
C TRP A 93 -8.33 10.83 9.22
N HIS A 94 -8.73 11.80 10.05
CA HIS A 94 -9.13 11.56 11.44
C HIS A 94 -10.33 10.61 11.52
N GLN A 95 -11.26 10.71 10.57
CA GLN A 95 -12.46 9.86 10.53
C GLN A 95 -12.10 8.37 10.37
N VAL A 96 -11.00 8.07 9.69
CA VAL A 96 -10.50 6.70 9.51
C VAL A 96 -9.97 6.16 10.84
N ILE A 97 -9.22 7.00 11.58
CA ILE A 97 -8.66 6.61 12.89
C ILE A 97 -9.76 6.51 13.94
N ASP A 98 -10.72 7.45 13.95
CA ASP A 98 -11.88 7.43 14.83
C ASP A 98 -12.71 6.16 14.63
N LEU A 99 -12.94 5.75 13.38
CA LEU A 99 -13.64 4.50 13.12
C LEU A 99 -12.83 3.28 13.60
N ALA A 100 -11.50 3.28 13.45
CA ALA A 100 -10.67 2.17 13.93
C ALA A 100 -10.67 2.07 15.46
N LYS A 101 -10.71 3.21 16.16
CA LYS A 101 -10.78 3.31 17.63
C LYS A 101 -11.99 2.58 18.20
N ASP A 102 -13.13 2.62 17.51
CA ASP A 102 -14.36 1.91 17.91
C ASP A 102 -14.16 0.38 18.06
N PHE A 103 -13.08 -0.19 17.52
CA PHE A 103 -12.81 -1.62 17.49
C PHE A 103 -11.61 -2.09 18.33
N GLN A 104 -11.08 -1.24 19.23
CA GLN A 104 -10.13 -1.63 20.29
C GLN A 104 -9.02 -2.59 19.83
N ASN A 105 -8.21 -2.18 18.84
CA ASN A 105 -7.06 -2.91 18.27
C ASN A 105 -7.38 -4.07 17.31
N LYS A 106 -8.65 -4.35 16.99
CA LYS A 106 -9.00 -5.38 16.00
C LYS A 106 -8.85 -4.92 14.55
N VAL A 107 -8.50 -3.65 14.34
CA VAL A 107 -8.35 -3.01 13.03
C VAL A 107 -6.99 -2.32 13.00
N ILE A 108 -6.24 -2.57 11.93
CA ILE A 108 -5.02 -1.81 11.63
C ILE A 108 -5.37 -0.78 10.55
N VAL A 109 -4.94 0.47 10.73
CA VAL A 109 -5.16 1.50 9.71
C VAL A 109 -4.02 1.48 8.69
N ARG A 110 -4.34 1.54 7.41
CA ARG A 110 -3.37 1.65 6.32
C ARG A 110 -3.60 2.94 5.56
N PHE A 111 -2.65 3.85 5.58
CA PHE A 111 -2.73 5.03 4.74
C PHE A 111 -1.99 4.81 3.42
N SER A 112 -2.67 5.14 2.35
CA SER A 112 -2.06 5.39 1.04
C SER A 112 -2.00 6.89 0.83
N MET A 113 -1.00 7.36 0.08
CA MET A 113 -0.96 8.77 -0.32
C MET A 113 -1.45 8.85 -1.76
N VAL A 114 -2.23 9.89 -2.07
CA VAL A 114 -2.37 10.31 -3.47
C VAL A 114 -0.97 10.54 -4.00
N LEU A 115 -0.76 10.22 -5.27
CA LEU A 115 0.49 10.51 -5.93
C LEU A 115 0.21 11.44 -7.09
N PRO A 116 1.15 12.36 -7.40
CA PRO A 116 1.29 12.92 -8.73
C PRO A 116 1.01 11.84 -9.78
N GLY A 117 -0.09 11.97 -10.52
CA GLY A 117 -0.32 11.09 -11.67
C GLY A 117 0.76 11.33 -12.72
N HIS A 118 1.03 10.35 -13.58
CA HIS A 118 1.96 10.50 -14.71
C HIS A 118 1.58 11.65 -15.68
N GLN A 119 0.38 12.21 -15.56
CA GLN A 119 -0.13 13.28 -16.42
C GLN A 119 0.33 14.68 -15.98
N LYS A 120 0.81 14.86 -14.76
CA LYS A 120 1.31 16.15 -14.28
C LYS A 120 2.78 16.01 -13.87
N SER A 121 3.69 16.59 -14.66
CA SER A 121 5.05 16.87 -14.21
C SER A 121 4.98 17.98 -13.17
N PHE A 122 5.60 17.76 -12.03
CA PHE A 122 5.77 18.79 -11.01
C PHE A 122 7.09 19.50 -11.28
N SER A 123 7.14 20.82 -11.12
CA SER A 123 8.43 21.45 -10.87
C SER A 123 9.02 20.91 -9.55
N SER A 124 10.34 20.99 -9.40
CA SER A 124 11.00 20.59 -8.14
C SER A 124 10.45 21.34 -6.92
N GLU A 125 10.01 22.59 -7.09
CA GLU A 125 9.43 23.40 -6.02
C GLU A 125 8.01 22.93 -5.66
N GLU A 126 7.12 22.74 -6.64
CA GLU A 126 5.78 22.21 -6.38
C GLU A 126 5.86 20.83 -5.71
N PHE A 127 6.80 19.99 -6.16
CA PHE A 127 7.01 18.68 -5.56
C PHE A 127 7.45 18.78 -4.09
N ARG A 128 8.38 19.68 -3.77
CA ARG A 128 8.81 19.95 -2.39
C ARG A 128 7.65 20.44 -1.52
N HIS A 129 6.85 21.37 -2.02
CA HIS A 129 5.67 21.85 -1.31
C HIS A 129 4.69 20.71 -1.01
N TYR A 130 4.42 19.88 -2.03
CA TYR A 130 3.55 18.71 -1.94
C TYR A 130 4.02 17.71 -0.87
N ILE A 131 5.30 17.31 -0.89
CA ILE A 131 5.83 16.34 0.09
C ILE A 131 5.89 16.91 1.51
N HIS A 132 6.10 18.21 1.70
CA HIS A 132 6.04 18.83 3.02
C HIS A 132 4.61 18.93 3.56
N GLY A 133 3.62 19.14 2.69
CA GLY A 133 2.20 19.02 3.05
C GLY A 133 1.86 17.62 3.54
N LEU A 134 2.30 16.58 2.81
CA LEU A 134 2.15 15.18 3.23
C LEU A 134 2.89 14.89 4.54
N ALA A 135 4.12 15.36 4.71
CA ALA A 135 4.90 15.16 5.93
C ALA A 135 4.15 15.68 7.17
N ARG A 136 3.55 16.87 7.07
CA ARG A 136 2.73 17.43 8.15
C ARG A 136 1.54 16.54 8.50
N GLN A 137 0.82 16.04 7.51
CA GLN A 137 -0.30 15.12 7.76
C GLN A 137 0.15 13.81 8.39
N ILE A 138 1.26 13.24 7.91
CA ILE A 138 1.83 12.02 8.47
C ILE A 138 2.15 12.20 9.96
N LEU A 139 2.72 13.35 10.34
CA LEU A 139 3.00 13.68 11.73
C LEU A 139 1.70 13.84 12.55
N ASN A 140 0.70 14.54 12.02
CA ASN A 140 -0.59 14.69 12.69
C ASN A 140 -1.28 13.34 12.92
N ILE A 141 -1.29 12.48 11.90
CA ILE A 141 -1.79 11.10 11.98
C ILE A 141 -1.02 10.33 13.06
N ALA A 142 0.30 10.44 13.06
CA ALA A 142 1.15 9.73 14.00
C ALA A 142 0.87 10.13 15.46
N HIS A 143 0.75 11.44 15.73
CA HIS A 143 0.34 11.96 17.03
C HIS A 143 -1.06 11.45 17.41
N TYR A 144 -2.04 11.64 16.54
CA TYR A 144 -3.44 11.32 16.83
C TYR A 144 -3.64 9.81 17.03
N ALA A 145 -3.03 8.97 16.20
CA ALA A 145 -3.08 7.53 16.33
C ALA A 145 -2.40 7.04 17.61
N TYR A 146 -1.26 7.63 17.98
CA TYR A 146 -0.55 7.31 19.22
C TYR A 146 -1.40 7.64 20.45
N GLU A 147 -2.01 8.83 20.50
CA GLU A 147 -2.90 9.25 21.59
C GLU A 147 -4.16 8.37 21.71
N ASN A 148 -4.63 7.81 20.60
CA ASN A 148 -5.83 6.97 20.55
C ASN A 148 -5.51 5.46 20.51
N TYR A 149 -4.25 5.05 20.70
CA TYR A 149 -3.80 3.65 20.68
C TYR A 149 -4.17 2.90 19.39
N VAL A 150 -4.20 3.58 18.24
CA VAL A 150 -4.50 2.98 16.94
C VAL A 150 -3.21 2.61 16.22
N VAL A 151 -3.07 1.33 15.84
CA VAL A 151 -1.97 0.88 15.00
C VAL A 151 -2.23 1.30 13.56
N PHE A 152 -1.27 1.95 12.93
CA PHE A 152 -1.37 2.36 11.52
C PHE A 152 -0.10 2.03 10.74
N PHE A 153 -0.10 2.13 9.41
CA PHE A 153 1.13 2.10 8.62
C PHE A 153 0.91 2.77 7.26
N PHE A 154 2.00 3.11 6.59
CA PHE A 154 1.95 3.62 5.22
C PHE A 154 2.23 2.52 4.22
N TYR A 155 1.31 2.33 3.26
CA TYR A 155 1.45 1.31 2.22
C TYR A 155 2.63 1.58 1.27
N ARG A 156 3.02 2.84 1.11
CA ARG A 156 4.03 3.28 0.14
C ARG A 156 5.28 3.79 0.86
N PRO A 157 6.46 3.65 0.22
CA PRO A 157 7.69 4.18 0.78
C PRO A 157 7.64 5.69 1.00
N LEU A 158 8.05 6.13 2.19
CA LEU A 158 8.20 7.55 2.52
C LEU A 158 9.60 8.05 2.14
N LEU A 159 9.67 9.29 1.69
CA LEU A 159 10.94 10.02 1.53
C LEU A 159 11.48 10.45 2.89
N LEU A 160 12.68 10.02 3.26
CA LEU A 160 13.28 10.46 4.53
C LEU A 160 13.52 11.98 4.58
N CYS A 161 13.77 12.62 3.44
CA CYS A 161 14.02 14.06 3.37
C CYS A 161 12.77 14.94 3.55
N MET A 162 11.57 14.36 3.66
CA MET A 162 10.37 15.15 3.98
C MET A 162 10.29 15.52 5.47
N PHE A 163 11.13 14.90 6.30
CA PHE A 163 11.16 15.04 7.75
C PHE A 163 12.52 15.55 8.24
N ASN A 164 12.52 16.32 9.31
CA ASN A 164 13.72 16.63 10.06
C ASN A 164 14.10 15.47 11.02
N SER A 165 15.24 15.59 11.70
CA SER A 165 15.75 14.54 12.59
C SER A 165 14.85 14.26 13.80
N GLN A 166 14.20 15.28 14.36
CA GLN A 166 13.29 15.14 15.50
C GLN A 166 11.99 14.45 15.07
N GLU A 167 11.44 14.82 13.93
CA GLU A 167 10.25 14.20 13.33
C GLU A 167 10.49 12.72 13.00
N LEU A 168 11.64 12.38 12.41
CA LEU A 168 12.03 10.99 12.17
C LEU A 168 12.20 10.21 13.47
N ALA A 169 12.80 10.81 14.50
CA ALA A 169 12.96 10.17 15.80
C ALA A 169 11.60 9.89 16.46
N PHE A 170 10.67 10.83 16.37
CA PHE A 170 9.30 10.66 16.84
C PHE A 170 8.59 9.51 16.11
N LEU A 171 8.57 9.51 14.77
CA LEU A 171 7.93 8.44 13.99
C LEU A 171 8.51 7.06 14.32
N LYS A 172 9.84 6.98 14.52
CA LYS A 172 10.53 5.76 14.96
C LYS A 172 10.14 5.31 16.36
N SER A 173 9.89 6.25 17.26
CA SER A 173 9.52 5.94 18.65
C SER A 173 8.13 5.31 18.77
N ILE A 174 7.22 5.61 17.83
CA ILE A 174 5.88 5.00 17.81
C ILE A 174 5.96 3.55 17.34
N SER A 175 6.57 3.29 16.19
CA SER A 175 6.96 1.93 15.79
C SER A 175 7.91 1.93 14.59
N PRO A 176 8.92 1.04 14.60
CA PRO A 176 9.90 0.92 13.51
C PRO A 176 9.30 0.31 12.24
N PHE A 177 8.05 -0.15 12.26
CA PHE A 177 7.38 -0.82 11.15
C PHE A 177 6.33 0.06 10.46
N LEU A 178 6.02 1.25 10.98
CA LEU A 178 4.94 2.10 10.44
C LEU A 178 5.32 2.79 9.13
N PHE A 179 6.61 2.97 8.88
CA PHE A 179 7.12 3.61 7.68
C PHE A 179 8.28 2.78 7.10
N ASP A 180 8.12 2.37 5.84
CA ASP A 180 9.22 1.84 5.04
C ASP A 180 9.72 2.95 4.12
N SER A 181 11.03 2.96 3.83
CA SER A 181 11.64 3.88 2.86
C SER A 181 12.03 3.18 1.55
N ILE A 182 11.71 1.88 1.43
CA ILE A 182 11.99 1.03 0.28
C ILE A 182 10.71 0.31 -0.15
N CYS A 183 10.45 0.28 -1.45
CA CYS A 183 9.36 -0.49 -2.02
C CYS A 183 9.70 -1.98 -2.05
N SER A 184 8.77 -2.82 -1.59
CA SER A 184 8.90 -4.28 -1.70
C SER A 184 9.07 -4.77 -3.14
N CYS A 185 8.55 -4.04 -4.14
CA CYS A 185 8.76 -4.35 -5.55
C CYS A 185 10.22 -4.20 -6.00
N SER A 186 11.03 -3.42 -5.27
CA SER A 186 12.45 -3.26 -5.53
C SER A 186 13.28 -4.45 -5.07
N CYS A 187 12.73 -5.25 -4.14
CA CYS A 187 13.32 -6.49 -3.66
C CYS A 187 12.88 -7.63 -4.58
N VAL A 188 13.76 -8.06 -5.48
CA VAL A 188 13.50 -9.03 -6.56
C VAL A 188 12.96 -10.37 -6.05
N GLU A 189 13.27 -10.75 -4.82
CA GLU A 189 12.87 -12.05 -4.25
C GLU A 189 11.37 -12.11 -3.88
N GLY A 190 10.75 -10.95 -3.61
CA GLY A 190 9.41 -10.82 -3.05
C GLY A 190 8.37 -10.14 -3.94
N THR A 191 8.55 -10.12 -5.27
CA THR A 191 7.67 -9.36 -6.16
C THR A 191 6.21 -9.78 -6.03
N MET A 192 5.37 -8.87 -5.51
CA MET A 192 3.92 -8.98 -5.62
C MET A 192 3.56 -8.87 -7.10
N MET A 193 3.03 -9.93 -7.70
CA MET A 193 2.70 -9.94 -9.13
C MET A 193 1.22 -9.66 -9.33
N THR A 194 0.92 -8.65 -10.13
CA THR A 194 -0.42 -8.41 -10.66
C THR A 194 -0.59 -9.23 -11.93
N VAL A 195 -1.67 -10.01 -12.02
CA VAL A 195 -2.02 -10.80 -13.22
C VAL A 195 -3.21 -10.16 -13.92
N ASN A 196 -2.98 -9.60 -15.10
CA ASN A 196 -4.00 -8.94 -15.92
C ASN A 196 -5.02 -9.93 -16.52
N PRO A 197 -6.17 -9.46 -17.04
CA PRO A 197 -7.20 -10.34 -17.59
C PRO A 197 -6.74 -11.12 -18.82
N ASP A 198 -5.75 -10.59 -19.56
CA ASP A 198 -5.11 -11.25 -20.68
C ASP A 198 -3.93 -12.16 -20.27
N LEU A 199 -3.86 -12.47 -18.96
CA LEU A 199 -2.83 -13.24 -18.27
C LEU A 199 -1.43 -12.62 -18.26
N SER A 200 -1.25 -11.39 -18.75
CA SER A 200 0.03 -10.70 -18.62
C SER A 200 0.34 -10.33 -17.17
N CYS A 201 1.60 -10.48 -16.76
CA CYS A 201 2.03 -10.11 -15.42
C CYS A 201 2.54 -8.66 -15.37
N SER A 202 2.47 -8.06 -14.18
CA SER A 202 3.10 -6.78 -13.86
C SER A 202 3.57 -6.78 -12.40
N PRO A 203 4.76 -6.25 -12.08
CA PRO A 203 5.32 -6.30 -10.73
C PRO A 203 4.68 -5.26 -9.80
N CYS A 204 4.03 -4.25 -10.39
CA CYS A 204 3.29 -3.23 -9.69
C CYS A 204 2.35 -2.58 -10.70
N PRO A 205 1.05 -2.45 -10.43
CA PRO A 205 0.12 -1.81 -11.35
C PRO A 205 0.52 -0.35 -11.64
N SER A 206 1.25 0.26 -10.71
CA SER A 206 1.79 1.62 -10.78
C SER A 206 2.97 1.79 -11.74
N LEU A 207 3.64 0.71 -12.15
CA LEU A 207 4.84 0.77 -12.97
C LEU A 207 4.56 0.71 -14.48
N PHE A 208 3.34 0.34 -14.88
CA PHE A 208 2.94 0.13 -16.28
C PHE A 208 3.90 -0.79 -17.06
N LEU A 209 4.68 -1.61 -16.36
CA LEU A 209 5.52 -2.65 -16.94
C LEU A 209 4.67 -3.88 -17.19
N ARG A 210 4.46 -4.21 -18.46
CA ARG A 210 3.91 -5.50 -18.88
C ARG A 210 5.06 -6.49 -19.03
N GLY A 211 4.91 -7.66 -18.43
CA GLY A 211 5.83 -8.77 -18.59
C GLY A 211 5.20 -9.93 -19.32
N LEU A 212 5.79 -11.10 -19.11
CA LEU A 212 5.33 -12.38 -19.66
C LEU A 212 3.86 -12.64 -19.33
N LYS A 213 3.19 -13.39 -20.22
CA LYS A 213 1.87 -13.96 -19.99
C LYS A 213 2.00 -15.29 -19.28
N ILE A 214 1.10 -15.57 -18.36
CA ILE A 214 1.02 -16.88 -17.73
C ILE A 214 0.50 -17.87 -18.77
N THR A 215 1.37 -18.82 -19.14
CA THR A 215 1.05 -20.01 -19.93
C THR A 215 1.59 -21.24 -19.19
N PRO A 216 1.21 -22.48 -19.57
CA PRO A 216 1.69 -23.69 -18.89
C PRO A 216 3.21 -23.84 -18.84
N GLU A 217 3.93 -23.23 -19.79
CA GLU A 217 5.39 -23.29 -19.90
C GLU A 217 6.11 -22.22 -19.08
N ILE A 218 5.41 -21.15 -18.67
CA ILE A 218 6.00 -20.02 -17.96
C ILE A 218 5.98 -20.27 -16.45
N THR A 219 7.16 -20.26 -15.84
CA THR A 219 7.34 -20.42 -14.41
C THR A 219 7.37 -19.07 -13.68
N ARG A 220 7.26 -19.11 -12.35
CA ARG A 220 7.46 -17.94 -11.50
C ARG A 220 8.87 -17.34 -11.65
N GLU A 221 9.86 -18.20 -11.90
CA GLU A 221 11.25 -17.76 -12.06
C GLU A 221 11.45 -17.00 -13.37
N ASP A 222 10.82 -17.46 -14.46
CA ASP A 222 10.84 -16.73 -15.74
C ASP A 222 10.28 -15.32 -15.58
N ILE A 223 9.15 -15.19 -14.88
CA ILE A 223 8.54 -13.87 -14.61
C ILE A 223 9.46 -13.00 -13.73
N ARG A 224 10.11 -13.58 -12.71
CA ARG A 224 11.07 -12.84 -11.87
C ARG A 224 12.25 -12.34 -12.68
N GLN A 225 12.83 -13.19 -13.53
CA GLN A 225 13.96 -12.83 -14.38
C GLN A 225 13.59 -11.74 -15.39
N ASP A 226 12.40 -11.85 -16.01
CA ASP A 226 11.86 -10.84 -16.93
C ASP A 226 11.75 -9.45 -16.27
N PHE A 227 11.40 -9.37 -14.99
CA PHE A 227 11.31 -8.09 -14.27
C PHE A 227 12.60 -7.63 -13.60
N ARG A 228 13.54 -8.52 -13.25
CA ARG A 228 14.73 -8.18 -12.45
C ARG A 228 15.52 -6.99 -12.99
N ALA A 229 15.90 -7.05 -14.27
CA ALA A 229 16.69 -5.98 -14.90
C ALA A 229 15.92 -4.66 -15.01
N ARG A 230 14.64 -4.74 -15.41
CA ARG A 230 13.77 -3.57 -15.58
C ARG A 230 13.46 -2.89 -14.25
N LEU A 231 13.16 -3.67 -13.21
CA LEU A 231 12.94 -3.14 -11.86
C LEU A 231 14.20 -2.49 -11.29
N LYS A 232 15.38 -3.11 -11.46
CA LYS A 232 16.64 -2.49 -11.02
C LYS A 232 16.85 -1.12 -11.66
N GLN A 233 16.66 -1.01 -12.98
CA GLN A 233 16.81 0.26 -13.71
C GLN A 233 15.85 1.34 -13.21
N VAL A 234 14.59 0.99 -12.99
CA VAL A 234 13.58 1.95 -12.50
C VAL A 234 13.88 2.32 -11.04
N SER A 235 14.42 1.40 -10.23
CA SER A 235 14.69 1.60 -8.80
C SER A 235 15.88 2.53 -8.52
N ILE A 236 16.89 2.55 -9.38
CA ILE A 236 18.08 3.39 -9.19
C ILE A 236 17.93 4.81 -9.79
N LYS A 237 16.77 5.12 -10.40
CA LYS A 237 16.52 6.45 -10.94
C LYS A 237 16.25 7.42 -9.79
N PRO A 238 17.02 8.51 -9.65
CA PRO A 238 16.77 9.51 -8.62
C PRO A 238 15.43 10.20 -8.87
N LEU A 239 14.69 10.48 -7.80
CA LEU A 239 13.45 11.24 -7.86
C LEU A 239 13.68 12.74 -8.10
N LEU A 240 14.71 13.31 -7.47
CA LEU A 240 15.15 14.70 -7.62
C LEU A 240 16.64 14.71 -7.93
N ASP A 241 17.16 15.76 -8.55
CA ASP A 241 18.61 15.91 -8.79
C ASP A 241 19.42 15.88 -7.49
N SER A 242 18.88 16.46 -6.42
CA SER A 242 19.49 16.40 -5.08
C SER A 242 19.57 14.99 -4.50
N CYS A 243 18.81 14.02 -5.02
CA CYS A 243 18.95 12.63 -4.59
C CYS A 243 20.29 12.03 -5.07
N GLN A 244 20.88 12.52 -6.15
CA GLN A 244 22.13 11.97 -6.71
C GLN A 244 23.31 12.07 -5.74
N THR A 245 23.31 13.08 -4.88
CA THR A 245 24.33 13.32 -3.85
C THR A 245 23.85 12.97 -2.42
N CYS A 246 22.63 12.44 -2.28
CA CYS A 246 22.06 12.10 -0.98
C CYS A 246 22.60 10.77 -0.46
N ASN A 247 23.22 10.78 0.73
CA ASN A 247 23.78 9.59 1.36
C ASN A 247 22.77 8.44 1.50
N PHE A 248 21.52 8.72 1.87
CA PHE A 248 20.48 7.68 2.00
C PHE A 248 20.17 6.99 0.66
N PHE A 249 20.22 7.73 -0.45
CA PHE A 249 19.97 7.17 -1.78
C PHE A 249 21.20 6.45 -2.33
N THR A 250 22.41 6.98 -2.09
CA THR A 250 23.68 6.31 -2.42
C THR A 250 23.78 4.96 -1.70
N ASN A 251 23.45 4.91 -0.41
CA ASN A 251 23.40 3.66 0.37
C ASN A 251 22.39 2.68 -0.23
N TYR A 252 21.22 3.16 -0.66
CA TYR A 252 20.21 2.32 -1.30
C TYR A 252 20.70 1.72 -2.63
N LYS A 253 21.36 2.52 -3.49
CA LYS A 253 21.96 2.02 -4.74
C LYS A 253 23.01 0.94 -4.47
N HIS A 254 23.94 1.22 -3.55
CA HIS A 254 24.97 0.26 -3.15
C HIS A 254 24.36 -1.05 -2.63
N HIS A 255 23.27 -0.95 -1.86
CA HIS A 255 22.55 -2.12 -1.35
C HIS A 255 21.90 -2.95 -2.47
N LEU A 256 21.24 -2.31 -3.44
CA LEU A 256 20.64 -2.99 -4.60
C LEU A 256 21.68 -3.72 -5.47
N GLU A 257 22.92 -3.24 -5.48
CA GLU A 257 24.00 -3.83 -6.28
C GLU A 257 24.63 -5.05 -5.59
N ASN A 258 24.76 -5.01 -4.26
CA ASN A 258 25.51 -6.01 -3.51
C ASN A 258 24.66 -7.13 -2.88
N SER A 259 23.33 -7.08 -3.00
CA SER A 259 22.39 -8.12 -2.52
C SER A 259 22.53 -8.51 -1.04
N THR A 260 23.11 -7.65 -0.20
CA THR A 260 23.28 -7.90 1.23
C THR A 260 21.97 -7.64 1.97
N LEU A 261 21.17 -8.67 2.25
CA LEU A 261 19.81 -8.59 2.83
C LEU A 261 19.68 -7.91 4.22
N ASP A 262 20.78 -7.45 4.82
CA ASP A 262 20.76 -6.78 6.11
C ASP A 262 20.40 -5.29 5.94
N LEU A 263 19.13 -5.06 5.60
CA LEU A 263 18.50 -3.75 5.59
C LEU A 263 18.33 -3.29 7.04
N ALA A 264 19.36 -2.70 7.62
CA ALA A 264 19.13 -1.71 8.66
C ALA A 264 18.31 -0.57 7.99
N LYS A 265 16.97 -0.68 8.05
CA LYS A 265 15.95 0.18 7.43
C LYS A 265 16.11 1.69 7.73
N ASN A 266 17.10 2.05 8.54
CA ASN A 266 17.35 3.39 9.05
C ASN A 266 18.35 4.22 8.24
N ILE A 267 19.07 3.64 7.27
CA ILE A 267 20.13 4.35 6.51
C ILE A 267 19.94 4.35 5.00
N VAL A 268 18.77 3.92 4.53
CA VAL A 268 18.44 3.76 3.10
C VAL A 268 17.14 4.47 2.77
N CYS A 269 17.08 5.05 1.57
CA CYS A 269 15.86 5.62 1.00
C CYS A 269 15.87 5.34 -0.49
N GLN A 270 14.80 4.73 -1.01
CA GLN A 270 14.63 4.50 -2.45
C GLN A 270 14.45 5.80 -3.25
N SER A 271 14.45 6.96 -2.59
CA SER A 271 13.96 8.22 -3.13
C SER A 271 12.48 8.17 -3.51
N GLY A 272 11.70 7.29 -2.85
CA GLY A 272 10.23 7.28 -2.93
C GLY A 272 9.64 6.22 -3.86
N CYS A 273 8.32 6.23 -3.98
CA CYS A 273 7.60 5.39 -4.93
C CYS A 273 7.83 5.87 -6.38
N PHE A 274 7.94 4.93 -7.32
CA PHE A 274 8.15 5.17 -8.75
C PHE A 274 7.14 6.09 -9.44
N GLN A 275 6.01 6.35 -8.80
CA GLN A 275 4.94 7.23 -9.28
C GLN A 275 5.18 8.71 -8.96
N TYR A 276 6.11 9.06 -8.06
CA TYR A 276 6.39 10.47 -7.73
C TYR A 276 7.16 11.27 -8.80
N ARG A 277 7.29 10.78 -10.05
CA ARG A 277 8.20 11.37 -11.05
C ARG A 277 8.02 12.89 -11.19
N VAL A 278 9.09 13.63 -10.88
CA VAL A 278 9.27 15.07 -11.10
C VAL A 278 9.74 15.29 -12.54
#